data_AF-A0A2A2QUW1-F1
#
_entry.id   AF-A0A2A2QUW1-F1
#
_cell.length_a   1.000
_cell.length_b   1.000
_cell.length_c   1.000
_cell.angle_alpha   90.00
_cell.angle_beta   90.00
_cell.angle_gamma   90.00
#
_symmetry.space_group_name_H-M   'P 1'
#
loop_
_entity.id
_entity.type
_entity.pdbx_description
1 polymer ?
#
loop_
_entity_poly.entity_id
_entity_poly.type
_entity_poly.pdbx_seq_one_letter_code
_entity_poly.pdbx_strand_id
1 'polypeptide(L)'
;MQPSSDDSLIFALERPHRNLWTYYWVTCLAVPPLLPVTLPFYWFRYHTMRYKFTAEGISMSWGILFRREIIVNYARIQDIHLRSNLVERWFGLAKVLVQTASGNASAELTLEGLKEFEAVRDFLYSKMRGVKEQPSTPPVLTAVGSDAELAAALREVTAELRATRLALAHRAGTAPTQPDA
;
A
#
# COMPACT_ATOMS: atom_id res chain seq x y z
N MET A 1 -15.89 6.47 -14.98
CA MET A 1 -14.62 7.21 -15.21
C MET A 1 -13.88 6.53 -16.35
N GLN A 2 -13.62 7.25 -17.45
CA GLN A 2 -12.75 6.77 -18.52
C GLN A 2 -11.29 6.88 -18.06
N PRO A 3 -10.47 5.83 -18.16
CA PRO A 3 -9.06 5.90 -17.79
C PRO A 3 -8.32 6.84 -18.75
N SER A 4 -7.60 7.82 -18.20
CA SER A 4 -6.77 8.78 -18.91
C SER A 4 -5.65 8.07 -19.68
N SER A 5 -5.38 8.54 -20.89
CA SER A 5 -4.42 7.98 -21.86
C SER A 5 -3.00 7.79 -21.29
N ASP A 6 -2.63 8.53 -20.25
CA ASP A 6 -1.36 8.41 -19.52
C ASP A 6 -1.22 7.11 -18.72
N ASP A 7 -2.33 6.55 -18.22
CA ASP A 7 -2.31 5.27 -17.50
C ASP A 7 -1.93 4.12 -18.44
N SER A 8 -2.41 4.16 -19.69
CA SER A 8 -2.10 3.14 -20.70
C SER A 8 -0.63 3.12 -21.15
N LEU A 9 0.05 4.26 -21.08
CA LEU A 9 1.49 4.36 -21.35
C LEU A 9 2.32 3.77 -20.20
N ILE A 10 1.81 3.82 -18.97
CA ILE A 10 2.45 3.24 -17.78
C ILE A 10 2.23 1.71 -17.73
N PHE A 11 1.04 1.23 -18.11
CA PHE A 11 0.80 -0.22 -18.29
C PHE A 11 1.64 -0.83 -19.42
N ALA A 12 2.10 -0.03 -20.38
CA ALA A 12 2.93 -0.47 -21.50
C ALA A 12 4.44 -0.56 -21.19
N LEU A 13 4.91 -0.08 -20.02
CA LEU A 13 6.29 -0.25 -19.54
C LEU A 13 6.54 -1.69 -19.03
N GLU A 14 6.16 -2.68 -19.84
CA GLU A 14 6.23 -4.11 -19.52
C GLU A 14 7.63 -4.71 -19.73
N ARG A 15 8.61 -3.90 -20.17
CA ARG A 15 9.99 -4.34 -20.44
C ARG A 15 11.01 -3.45 -19.75
N PRO A 16 12.03 -4.04 -19.09
CA PRO A 16 13.13 -3.27 -18.52
C PRO A 16 13.88 -2.52 -19.64
N HIS A 17 14.22 -1.25 -19.40
CA HIS A 17 14.75 -0.34 -20.41
C HIS A 17 16.05 -0.87 -21.08
N ARG A 18 16.23 -0.69 -22.40
CA ARG A 18 17.34 -1.21 -23.24
C ARG A 18 18.76 -0.91 -22.69
N ASN A 19 18.90 0.09 -21.85
CA ASN A 19 20.17 0.55 -21.26
C ASN A 19 20.68 -0.32 -20.10
N LEU A 20 19.85 -1.21 -19.55
CA LEU A 20 20.34 -2.27 -18.65
C LEU A 20 21.30 -3.21 -19.38
N TRP A 21 21.06 -3.45 -20.67
CA TRP A 21 21.95 -4.28 -21.46
C TRP A 21 23.34 -3.64 -21.61
N THR A 22 23.40 -2.33 -21.88
CA THR A 22 24.67 -1.59 -21.93
C THR A 22 25.37 -1.56 -20.57
N TYR A 23 24.62 -1.43 -19.47
CA TYR A 23 25.18 -1.51 -18.12
C TYR A 23 25.81 -2.87 -17.83
N TYR A 24 25.13 -3.97 -18.20
CA TYR A 24 25.67 -5.31 -18.02
C TYR A 24 26.92 -5.53 -18.87
N TRP A 25 26.94 -5.07 -20.12
CA TRP A 25 28.12 -5.14 -20.98
C TRP A 25 29.32 -4.39 -20.37
N VAL A 26 29.12 -3.17 -19.87
CA VAL A 26 30.18 -2.37 -19.25
C VAL A 26 30.67 -2.98 -17.94
N THR A 27 29.75 -3.48 -17.11
CA THR A 27 30.09 -4.17 -15.85
C THR A 27 30.85 -5.47 -16.11
N CYS A 28 30.50 -6.21 -17.17
CA CYS A 28 31.19 -7.43 -17.56
C CYS A 28 32.60 -7.14 -18.09
N LEU A 29 32.76 -6.08 -18.88
CA LEU A 29 34.09 -5.64 -19.35
C LEU A 29 35.03 -5.27 -18.18
N ALA A 30 34.48 -4.74 -17.08
CA ALA A 30 35.25 -4.40 -15.89
C ALA A 30 35.75 -5.61 -15.10
N VAL A 31 35.20 -6.82 -15.32
CA VAL A 31 35.63 -8.05 -14.65
C VAL A 31 35.85 -9.19 -15.68
N PRO A 32 36.94 -9.12 -16.46
CA PRO A 32 37.21 -10.04 -17.56
C PRO A 32 37.19 -11.54 -17.21
N PRO A 33 37.71 -12.00 -16.05
CA PRO A 33 37.71 -13.43 -15.75
C PRO A 33 36.34 -14.00 -15.35
N LEU A 34 35.39 -13.16 -14.92
CA LEU A 34 34.04 -13.57 -14.50
C LEU A 34 32.97 -13.40 -15.61
N LEU A 35 33.38 -12.87 -16.77
CA LEU A 35 32.54 -12.68 -17.96
C LEU A 35 31.67 -13.90 -18.32
N PRO A 36 32.23 -15.12 -18.51
CA PRO A 36 31.45 -16.22 -19.07
C PRO A 36 30.32 -16.70 -18.16
N VAL A 37 30.40 -16.42 -16.85
CA VAL A 37 29.39 -16.83 -15.86
C VAL A 37 28.39 -15.70 -15.59
N THR A 38 28.88 -14.47 -15.43
CA THR A 38 28.04 -13.33 -15.07
C THR A 38 27.19 -12.83 -16.24
N LEU A 39 27.72 -12.84 -17.46
CA LEU A 39 27.03 -12.35 -18.65
C LEU A 39 25.73 -13.11 -18.94
N PRO A 40 25.72 -14.47 -19.05
CA PRO A 40 24.48 -15.20 -19.25
C PRO A 40 23.52 -15.03 -18.07
N PHE A 41 24.01 -15.02 -16.83
CA PHE A 41 23.17 -14.83 -15.64
C PHE A 41 22.42 -13.47 -15.66
N TYR A 42 23.15 -12.38 -15.89
CA TYR A 42 22.56 -11.04 -16.00
C TYR A 42 21.67 -10.90 -17.24
N TRP A 43 22.05 -11.51 -18.35
CA TRP A 43 21.26 -11.53 -19.58
C TRP A 43 19.91 -12.23 -19.39
N PHE A 44 19.91 -13.42 -18.76
CA PHE A 44 18.68 -14.14 -18.45
C PHE A 44 17.81 -13.38 -17.44
N ARG A 45 18.43 -12.79 -16.41
CA ARG A 45 17.69 -11.99 -15.42
C ARG A 45 17.01 -10.79 -16.10
N TYR A 46 17.73 -10.06 -16.94
CA TYR A 46 17.18 -8.94 -17.72
C TYR A 46 16.05 -9.36 -18.67
N HIS A 47 16.25 -10.44 -19.43
CA HIS A 47 15.28 -10.87 -20.43
C HIS A 47 13.98 -11.38 -19.81
N THR A 48 14.04 -11.88 -18.56
CA THR A 48 12.89 -12.50 -17.90
C THR A 48 12.19 -11.59 -16.90
N MET A 49 12.81 -10.46 -16.53
CA MET A 49 12.19 -9.49 -15.64
C MET A 49 11.01 -8.82 -16.33
N ARG A 50 9.81 -9.00 -15.77
CA ARG A 50 8.60 -8.30 -16.18
C ARG A 50 7.99 -7.60 -14.97
N TYR A 51 7.72 -6.31 -15.13
CA TYR A 51 7.03 -5.50 -14.15
C TYR A 51 5.58 -5.30 -14.63
N LYS A 52 4.63 -5.42 -13.71
CA LYS A 52 3.23 -5.11 -13.96
C LYS A 52 2.74 -4.19 -12.86
N PHE A 53 2.34 -2.99 -13.25
CA PHE A 53 1.63 -2.07 -12.38
C PHE A 53 0.14 -2.35 -12.56
N THR A 54 -0.60 -2.49 -11.46
CA THR A 54 -2.05 -2.71 -11.43
C THR A 54 -2.69 -1.58 -10.61
N ALA A 55 -4.03 -1.47 -10.64
CA ALA A 55 -4.76 -0.48 -9.84
C ALA A 55 -4.58 -0.67 -8.32
N GLU A 56 -4.45 -1.92 -7.86
CA GLU A 56 -4.37 -2.27 -6.44
C GLU A 56 -2.93 -2.45 -5.93
N GLY A 57 -1.97 -2.61 -6.83
CA GLY A 57 -0.59 -2.89 -6.45
C GLY A 57 0.35 -3.07 -7.62
N ILE A 58 1.53 -3.56 -7.30
CA ILE A 58 2.64 -3.79 -8.23
C ILE A 58 3.09 -5.22 -8.13
N SER A 59 3.33 -5.85 -9.28
CA SER A 59 3.91 -7.19 -9.33
C SER A 59 5.16 -7.24 -10.19
N MET A 60 6.08 -8.09 -9.78
CA MET A 60 7.32 -8.35 -10.49
C MET A 60 7.51 -9.85 -10.61
N SER A 61 7.80 -10.27 -11.83
CA SER A 61 8.10 -11.66 -12.13
C SER A 61 9.48 -11.79 -12.77
N TRP A 62 10.24 -12.80 -12.38
CA TRP A 62 11.53 -13.13 -13.00
C TRP A 62 11.83 -14.63 -12.93
N GLY A 63 12.73 -15.09 -13.80
CA GLY A 63 13.22 -16.48 -13.83
C GLY A 63 12.61 -17.35 -14.93
N ILE A 64 13.45 -18.20 -15.54
CA ILE A 64 13.11 -19.03 -16.71
C ILE A 64 12.72 -20.44 -16.26
N LEU A 65 13.54 -21.06 -15.41
CA LEU A 65 13.32 -22.40 -14.88
C LEU A 65 12.51 -22.38 -13.58
N PHE A 66 12.75 -21.39 -12.72
CA PHE A 66 11.99 -21.14 -11.49
C PHE A 66 11.38 -19.74 -11.58
N ARG A 67 10.10 -19.68 -11.94
CA ARG A 67 9.35 -18.41 -11.99
C ARG A 67 9.11 -17.93 -10.57
N ARG A 68 9.69 -16.78 -10.24
CA ARG A 68 9.42 -16.07 -8.98
C ARG A 68 8.52 -14.89 -9.31
N GLU A 69 7.40 -14.79 -8.60
CA GLU A 69 6.46 -13.68 -8.70
C GLU A 69 6.28 -13.09 -7.32
N ILE A 70 6.43 -11.77 -7.21
CA ILE A 70 6.20 -11.01 -5.99
C ILE A 70 5.12 -9.98 -6.31
N ILE A 71 4.10 -9.92 -5.46
CA ILE A 71 2.96 -9.00 -5.58
C ILE A 71 2.89 -8.18 -4.30
N VAL A 72 2.97 -6.85 -4.43
CA VAL A 72 2.90 -5.90 -3.33
C VAL A 72 1.72 -4.96 -3.56
N ASN A 73 0.79 -4.91 -2.62
CA ASN A 73 -0.32 -3.95 -2.63
C ASN A 73 0.17 -2.57 -2.15
N TYR A 74 -0.30 -1.49 -2.78
CA TYR A 74 0.04 -0.11 -2.39
C TYR A 74 -0.25 0.18 -0.90
N ALA A 75 -1.31 -0.41 -0.33
CA ALA A 75 -1.68 -0.26 1.08
C ALA A 75 -0.64 -0.87 2.05
N ARG A 76 0.18 -1.82 1.58
CA ARG A 76 1.20 -2.50 2.40
C ARG A 76 2.56 -1.83 2.32
N ILE A 77 2.76 -0.91 1.38
CA ILE A 77 4.02 -0.18 1.20
C ILE A 77 4.20 0.76 2.38
N GLN A 78 5.37 0.69 3.01
CA GLN A 78 5.74 1.58 4.11
C GLN A 78 6.72 2.65 3.65
N ASP A 79 7.78 2.21 2.97
CA ASP A 79 8.84 3.10 2.50
C ASP A 79 9.34 2.69 1.12
N ILE A 80 9.86 3.67 0.40
CA ILE A 80 10.38 3.55 -0.96
C ILE A 80 11.78 4.16 -0.96
N HIS A 81 12.79 3.32 -1.14
CA HIS A 81 14.18 3.76 -1.23
C HIS A 81 14.67 3.74 -2.67
N LEU A 82 15.38 4.79 -3.06
CA LEU A 82 16.14 4.83 -4.31
C LEU A 82 17.59 4.44 -4.03
N ARG A 83 18.11 3.45 -4.76
CA ARG A 83 19.53 3.10 -4.77
C ARG A 83 20.06 3.27 -6.19
N SER A 84 21.20 3.93 -6.32
CA SER A 84 21.92 4.03 -7.60
C SER A 84 23.41 3.89 -7.31
N ASN A 85 24.06 2.92 -7.97
CA ASN A 85 25.51 2.79 -7.93
C ASN A 85 26.18 3.87 -8.80
N LEU A 86 27.48 4.12 -8.62
CA LEU A 86 28.20 5.15 -9.39
C LEU A 86 28.05 4.96 -10.91
N VAL A 87 28.15 3.70 -11.35
CA VAL A 87 27.97 3.33 -12.76
C VAL A 87 26.51 3.50 -13.20
N GLU A 88 25.54 3.09 -12.38
CA GLU A 88 24.11 3.28 -12.67
C GLU A 88 23.77 4.77 -12.82
N ARG A 89 24.30 5.61 -11.94
CA ARG A 89 24.14 7.07 -11.98
C ARG A 89 24.72 7.70 -13.24
N TRP A 90 25.85 7.19 -13.75
CA TRP A 90 26.40 7.60 -15.05
C TRP A 90 25.50 7.22 -16.23
N PHE A 91 24.81 6.08 -16.16
CA PHE A 91 23.85 5.66 -17.18
C PHE A 91 22.43 6.24 -16.98
N GLY A 92 22.22 7.05 -15.93
CA GLY A 92 20.91 7.57 -15.56
C GLY A 92 19.95 6.49 -15.09
N LEU A 93 20.46 5.42 -14.47
CA LEU A 93 19.69 4.29 -13.96
C LEU A 93 19.64 4.35 -12.43
N ALA A 94 18.51 3.92 -11.88
CA ALA A 94 18.40 3.62 -10.46
C ALA A 94 17.54 2.38 -10.22
N LYS A 95 17.59 1.91 -8.97
CA LYS A 95 16.78 0.84 -8.42
C LYS A 95 15.82 1.43 -7.40
N VAL A 96 14.54 1.08 -7.53
CA VAL A 96 13.49 1.43 -6.57
C VAL A 96 13.26 0.22 -5.68
N LEU A 97 13.61 0.33 -4.40
CA LEU A 97 13.36 -0.69 -3.40
C LEU A 97 12.10 -0.31 -2.63
N VAL A 98 11.12 -1.20 -2.67
CA VAL A 98 9.86 -1.03 -1.97
C VAL A 98 9.89 -1.95 -0.75
N GLN A 99 9.74 -1.34 0.43
CA GLN A 99 9.66 -2.03 1.70
C GLN A 99 8.22 -2.01 2.21
N THR A 100 7.78 -3.15 2.72
CA THR A 100 6.40 -3.36 3.18
C THR A 100 6.38 -3.73 4.65
N ALA A 101 5.18 -3.70 5.23
CA ALA A 101 4.94 -4.17 6.59
C ALA A 101 5.07 -5.68 6.79
N SER A 102 5.41 -6.44 5.74
CA SER A 102 5.71 -7.87 5.85
C SER A 102 6.93 -8.00 6.74
N GLY A 103 6.89 -8.80 7.81
CA GLY A 103 7.87 -8.82 8.92
C GLY A 103 9.34 -9.16 8.59
N ASN A 104 9.77 -9.00 7.33
CA ASN A 104 11.14 -9.04 6.87
C ASN A 104 11.73 -7.63 6.75
N ALA A 105 12.97 -7.45 7.23
CA ALA A 105 13.71 -6.20 7.12
C ALA A 105 14.24 -5.91 5.69
N SER A 106 14.11 -6.87 4.78
CA SER A 106 14.56 -6.75 3.39
C SER A 106 13.47 -6.13 2.50
N ALA A 107 13.88 -5.38 1.48
CA ALA A 107 12.97 -4.90 0.45
C ALA A 107 12.20 -6.06 -0.18
N GLU A 108 10.87 -6.03 -0.11
CA GLU A 108 10.02 -7.10 -0.64
C GLU A 108 10.02 -7.06 -2.18
N LEU A 109 10.15 -5.87 -2.76
CA LEU A 109 10.17 -5.67 -4.20
C LEU A 109 11.30 -4.71 -4.60
N THR A 110 12.06 -5.07 -5.64
CA THR A 110 13.14 -4.23 -6.17
C THR A 110 12.98 -4.06 -7.68
N LEU A 111 12.58 -2.87 -8.10
CA LEU A 111 12.49 -2.50 -9.51
C LEU A 111 13.87 -2.00 -9.96
N GLU A 112 14.52 -2.67 -10.91
CA GLU A 112 15.87 -2.33 -11.37
C GLU A 112 15.88 -1.72 -12.78
N GLY A 113 16.80 -0.77 -12.98
CA GLY A 113 17.15 -0.14 -14.25
C GLY A 113 16.03 0.67 -14.88
N LEU A 114 15.37 1.44 -14.02
CA LEU A 114 14.45 2.51 -14.40
C LEU A 114 15.30 3.75 -14.71
N LYS A 115 15.08 4.35 -15.88
CA LYS A 115 15.64 5.66 -16.20
C LYS A 115 14.85 6.78 -15.55
N GLU A 116 13.54 6.66 -15.59
CA GLU A 116 12.58 7.61 -15.03
C GLU A 116 12.24 7.22 -13.58
N PHE A 117 13.25 6.93 -12.77
CA PHE A 117 13.06 6.39 -11.42
C PHE A 117 12.38 7.40 -10.47
N GLU A 118 12.58 8.72 -10.66
CA GLU A 118 11.83 9.74 -9.95
C GLU A 118 10.34 9.72 -10.31
N ALA A 119 10.00 9.59 -11.60
CA ALA A 119 8.61 9.52 -12.03
C ALA A 119 7.92 8.27 -11.47
N VAL A 120 8.61 7.13 -11.45
CA VAL A 120 8.09 5.89 -10.84
C VAL A 120 7.91 6.07 -9.33
N ARG A 121 8.89 6.67 -8.64
CA ARG A 121 8.77 6.96 -7.21
C ARG A 121 7.57 7.87 -6.91
N ASP A 122 7.44 8.96 -7.65
CA ASP A 122 6.37 9.93 -7.44
C ASP A 122 4.99 9.34 -7.77
N PHE A 123 4.91 8.46 -8.78
CA PHE A 123 3.73 7.65 -9.06
C PHE A 123 3.40 6.69 -7.92
N LEU A 124 4.38 5.98 -7.36
CA LEU A 124 4.14 5.09 -6.22
C LEU A 124 3.66 5.87 -5.00
N TYR A 125 4.24 7.04 -4.71
CA TYR A 125 3.78 7.90 -3.61
C TYR A 125 2.36 8.44 -3.84
N SER A 126 2.02 8.81 -5.08
CA SER A 126 0.66 9.29 -5.38
C SER A 126 -0.38 8.17 -5.22
N LYS A 127 -0.06 6.93 -5.64
CA LYS A 127 -0.92 5.76 -5.40
C LYS A 127 -1.03 5.41 -3.92
N MET A 128 0.06 5.46 -3.16
CA MET A 128 0.02 5.29 -1.70
C MET A 128 -0.87 6.34 -1.02
N ARG A 129 -0.82 7.60 -1.48
CA ARG A 129 -1.67 8.68 -0.95
C ARG A 129 -3.13 8.51 -1.35
N GLY A 130 -3.41 8.15 -2.60
CA GLY A 130 -4.77 7.90 -3.08
C GLY A 130 -5.46 6.73 -2.36
N VAL A 131 -4.70 5.69 -1.97
CA VAL A 131 -5.20 4.60 -1.12
C VAL A 131 -5.45 5.07 0.32
N LYS A 132 -4.66 6.01 0.83
CA LYS A 132 -4.88 6.60 2.16
C LYS A 132 -6.06 7.59 2.19
N GLU A 133 -6.35 8.24 1.06
CA GLU A 133 -7.50 9.14 0.82
C GLU A 133 -8.77 8.41 0.37
N GLN A 134 -8.67 7.13 0.02
CA GLN A 134 -9.73 6.16 0.22
C GLN A 134 -9.53 5.49 1.57
N PRO A 135 -9.72 6.18 2.73
CA PRO A 135 -10.24 5.42 3.82
C PRO A 135 -11.51 4.80 3.26
N SER A 136 -11.64 3.50 3.44
CA SER A 136 -12.91 2.94 3.83
C SER A 136 -13.62 4.00 4.70
N THR A 137 -14.45 4.84 4.08
CA THR A 137 -15.77 5.07 4.61
C THR A 137 -16.18 3.66 4.95
N PRO A 138 -16.29 3.28 6.25
CA PRO A 138 -16.97 2.03 6.54
C PRO A 138 -18.25 2.03 5.69
N PRO A 139 -18.85 0.88 5.35
CA PRO A 139 -20.24 0.95 4.97
C PRO A 139 -20.92 1.59 6.19
N VAL A 140 -21.08 2.91 6.13
CA VAL A 140 -22.20 3.63 6.69
C VAL A 140 -23.29 2.94 5.90
N LEU A 141 -23.72 1.79 6.45
CA LEU A 141 -25.06 1.30 6.33
C LEU A 141 -25.84 2.58 6.35
N THR A 142 -26.38 2.95 5.20
CA THR A 142 -27.30 4.05 5.05
C THR A 142 -28.32 3.82 6.14
N ALA A 143 -28.07 4.46 7.29
CA ALA A 143 -28.92 4.43 8.45
C ALA A 143 -30.05 5.35 8.02
N VAL A 144 -30.97 4.74 7.28
CA VAL A 144 -32.31 5.25 7.11
C VAL A 144 -32.87 5.25 8.52
N GLY A 145 -32.78 6.40 9.17
CA GLY A 145 -32.93 6.58 10.61
C GLY A 145 -31.78 7.44 11.08
N SER A 146 -31.97 8.76 10.97
CA SER A 146 -30.93 9.74 11.27
C SER A 146 -30.36 9.50 12.66
N ASP A 147 -29.03 9.55 12.83
CA ASP A 147 -28.40 9.50 14.16
C ASP A 147 -29.04 10.52 15.13
N ALA A 148 -29.62 11.59 14.60
CA ALA A 148 -30.43 12.56 15.31
C ALA A 148 -31.74 12.00 15.88
N GLU A 149 -32.48 11.16 15.15
CA GLU A 149 -33.70 10.48 15.62
C GLU A 149 -33.38 9.43 16.69
N LEU A 150 -32.31 8.65 16.51
CA LEU A 150 -31.88 7.69 17.53
C LEU A 150 -31.44 8.42 18.82
N ALA A 151 -30.70 9.52 18.67
CA ALA A 151 -30.31 10.36 19.80
C ALA A 151 -31.53 11.03 20.48
N ALA A 152 -32.56 11.40 19.72
CA ALA A 152 -33.81 11.93 20.26
C ALA A 152 -34.58 10.87 21.06
N ALA A 153 -34.74 9.66 20.50
CA ALA A 153 -35.41 8.54 21.18
C ALA A 153 -34.68 8.14 22.47
N LEU A 154 -33.34 8.12 22.48
CA LEU A 154 -32.56 7.85 23.69
C LEU A 154 -32.72 8.94 24.77
N ARG A 155 -32.83 10.21 24.37
CA ARG A 155 -33.12 11.31 25.32
C ARG A 155 -34.52 11.20 25.92
N GLU A 156 -35.49 10.75 25.14
CA GLU A 156 -36.85 10.54 25.60
C GLU A 156 -36.94 9.40 26.63
N VAL A 157 -36.35 8.24 26.31
CA VAL A 157 -36.30 7.08 27.23
C VAL A 157 -35.59 7.42 28.54
N THR A 158 -34.49 8.18 28.47
CA THR A 158 -33.77 8.60 29.69
C THR A 158 -34.56 9.61 30.54
N ALA A 159 -35.42 10.43 29.93
CA ALA A 159 -36.31 11.34 30.66
C ALA A 159 -37.40 10.56 31.41
N GLU A 160 -38.02 9.55 30.79
CA GLU A 160 -39.03 8.71 31.45
C GLU A 160 -38.45 7.89 32.61
N LEU A 161 -37.25 7.33 32.44
CA LEU A 161 -36.56 6.60 33.53
C LEU A 161 -36.22 7.51 34.71
N ARG A 162 -35.93 8.79 34.47
CA ARG A 162 -35.69 9.75 35.55
C ARG A 162 -36.99 10.09 36.29
N ALA A 163 -38.10 10.28 35.57
CA ALA A 163 -39.40 10.57 36.16
C ALA A 163 -39.90 9.42 37.04
N THR A 164 -39.81 8.17 36.54
CA THR A 164 -40.19 6.97 37.29
C THR A 164 -39.34 6.78 38.55
N ARG A 165 -38.02 7.03 38.48
CA ARG A 165 -37.15 6.97 39.66
C ARG A 165 -37.51 8.01 40.72
N LEU A 166 -37.87 9.24 40.32
CA LEU A 166 -38.27 10.30 41.26
C LEU A 166 -39.63 9.98 41.91
N ALA A 167 -40.58 9.43 41.16
CA ALA A 167 -41.87 8.99 41.72
C ALA A 167 -41.70 7.86 42.75
N LEU A 168 -40.80 6.91 42.49
CA LEU A 168 -40.45 5.85 43.43
C LEU A 168 -39.72 6.39 44.66
N ALA A 169 -38.81 7.36 44.49
CA ALA A 169 -38.11 8.00 45.60
C ALA A 169 -39.07 8.76 46.53
N HIS A 170 -40.10 9.42 45.97
CA HIS A 170 -41.09 10.12 46.77
C HIS A 170 -41.95 9.16 47.61
N ARG A 171 -42.26 7.97 47.09
CA ARG A 171 -43.00 6.91 47.78
C ARG A 171 -42.15 6.15 48.82
N ALA A 172 -40.84 6.08 48.62
CA ALA A 172 -39.90 5.50 49.58
C ALA A 172 -39.67 6.39 50.82
N GLY A 173 -39.91 7.70 50.71
CA GLY A 173 -39.83 8.65 51.83
C GLY A 173 -40.99 8.60 52.82
N THR A 174 -42.05 7.83 52.55
CA THR A 174 -43.26 7.73 53.39
C THR A 174 -43.40 6.38 54.10
N ALA A 175 -42.29 5.68 54.38
CA ALA A 175 -42.33 4.51 55.26
C ALA A 175 -42.34 4.99 56.73
N PRO A 176 -43.43 4.78 57.51
CA PRO A 176 -43.46 5.17 58.91
C PRO A 176 -42.45 4.34 59.70
N THR A 177 -41.51 5.03 60.35
CA THR A 177 -40.66 4.46 61.40
C THR A 177 -41.57 4.12 62.58
N GLN A 178 -41.93 2.84 62.73
CA GLN A 178 -42.61 2.35 63.91
C GLN A 178 -41.56 2.19 65.03
N PRO A 179 -41.67 2.92 66.15
CA PRO A 179 -40.82 2.70 67.31
C PRO A 179 -41.46 1.60 68.16
N ASP A 180 -40.82 0.43 68.23
CA ASP A 180 -41.15 -0.57 69.24
C ASP A 180 -40.29 -0.34 70.49
N ALA A 181 -41.00 -0.38 71.61
CA ALA A 181 -40.56 -0.13 72.98
C ALA A 181 -39.67 -1.24 73.56
#